data_AF-A0A0F9UD21-F1
#
_entry.id   AF-A0A0F9UD21-F1
#
_cell.length_a   1.000
_cell.length_b   1.000
_cell.length_c   1.000
_cell.angle_alpha   90.00
_cell.angle_beta   90.00
_cell.angle_gamma   90.00
#
_symmetry.space_group_name_H-M   'P 1'
#
loop_
_entity.id
_entity.type
_entity.pdbx_description
1 polymer ?
#
loop_
_entity_poly.entity_id
_entity_poly.type
_entity_poly.pdbx_seq_one_letter_code
_entity_poly.pdbx_strand_id
1 'polypeptide(L)'
;MSSETFRSVFRQVRSLVEIDHGLEEVEWELIGGEITSLPVSYWQENLPFALDQCRDLNSQLKTPGSINVLSNLIFSDQKVRRDYLDLFEKYGDRAEMCLYTSWEPDTNRFGRGAKLFDRWKETVAEAHVEKKILDVILTRAVVELGPEYLLEQFLPLGIKDFSIKMISPFGSGRSFWQPNMVEFAKMSDYLVRLLELIPAGITFTPADEMTSAVFRGTSYQCIGNFRYDLAIEPNGLTTFNANQTTDEASVAETEIYLGDEDWAWKVLSGNTAELDNKLSVYHDYCFQCEFHSYCAGGWYHYRTAATEDVRAWDQGDCPGYKKLWKAVEKKYGAYNRPLEVHRESLERIRSIRLCSKETVEEPIQSAPFHEWVKSLNGRTVLLRGDAFSKPLIQRMWAYQAVGASMVLGDSEFEAIGAHEQRVVVEHLVYDDLFSLELSPHAVWAWCDRQPTDPLSKLLTDGMSRLEVGSLSGELIAADHNAEILRWLLRNPRSAQPAGVTQDPVIRVTSQRLATEQRMHLARTRTHA
;
A
#
# COMPACT_ATOMS: atom_id res chain seq x y z
N MET A 1 -15.94 -19.08 -13.73
CA MET A 1 -15.29 -19.73 -12.58
C MET A 1 -16.28 -20.75 -12.01
N SER A 2 -15.80 -21.91 -11.51
CA SER A 2 -16.70 -22.87 -10.82
C SER A 2 -16.99 -22.41 -9.38
N SER A 3 -18.12 -22.84 -8.80
CA SER A 3 -18.45 -22.52 -7.39
C SER A 3 -17.39 -23.07 -6.43
N GLU A 4 -16.80 -24.24 -6.71
CA GLU A 4 -15.74 -24.82 -5.87
C GLU A 4 -14.48 -23.95 -5.88
N THR A 5 -14.02 -23.57 -7.07
CA THR A 5 -12.85 -22.67 -7.25
C THR A 5 -13.11 -21.35 -6.53
N PHE A 6 -14.26 -20.72 -6.75
CA PHE A 6 -14.64 -19.46 -6.11
C PHE A 6 -14.58 -19.55 -4.59
N ARG A 7 -15.15 -20.61 -3.99
CA ARG A 7 -15.15 -20.78 -2.53
C ARG A 7 -13.76 -21.06 -1.97
N SER A 8 -12.89 -21.72 -2.74
CA SER A 8 -11.53 -22.01 -2.29
C SER A 8 -10.66 -20.76 -2.12
N VAL A 9 -10.97 -19.67 -2.83
CA VAL A 9 -10.30 -18.36 -2.70
C VAL A 9 -10.27 -17.89 -1.25
N PHE A 10 -11.44 -17.87 -0.58
CA PHE A 10 -11.56 -17.39 0.80
C PHE A 10 -10.72 -18.20 1.78
N ARG A 11 -10.61 -19.51 1.55
CA ARG A 11 -9.78 -20.39 2.38
C ARG A 11 -8.30 -20.07 2.22
N GLN A 12 -7.85 -19.87 0.99
CA GLN A 12 -6.45 -19.62 0.69
C GLN A 12 -5.99 -18.25 1.18
N VAL A 13 -6.83 -17.22 1.04
CA VAL A 13 -6.55 -15.89 1.60
C VAL A 13 -6.51 -15.92 3.13
N ARG A 14 -7.35 -16.72 3.80
CA ARG A 14 -7.22 -16.92 5.27
C ARG A 14 -5.85 -17.48 5.63
N SER A 15 -5.38 -18.51 4.92
CA SER A 15 -4.04 -19.06 5.13
C SER A 15 -2.94 -18.00 4.92
N LEU A 16 -3.12 -17.06 3.99
CA LEU A 16 -2.18 -15.95 3.80
C LEU A 16 -2.20 -14.95 4.96
N VAL A 17 -3.40 -14.57 5.44
CA VAL A 17 -3.57 -13.70 6.63
C VAL A 17 -2.94 -14.33 7.88
N GLU A 18 -3.01 -15.66 8.02
CA GLU A 18 -2.40 -16.37 9.15
C GLU A 18 -0.87 -16.34 9.16
N ILE A 19 -0.23 -16.29 7.98
CA ILE A 19 1.25 -16.35 7.88
C ILE A 19 1.92 -14.97 7.73
N ASP A 20 1.21 -13.96 7.22
CA ASP A 20 1.73 -12.61 7.10
C ASP A 20 1.23 -11.72 8.25
N HIS A 21 2.11 -11.47 9.22
CA HIS A 21 1.81 -10.64 10.39
C HIS A 21 1.59 -9.15 10.08
N GLY A 22 1.90 -8.70 8.87
CA GLY A 22 1.67 -7.32 8.41
C GLY A 22 0.35 -7.14 7.63
N LEU A 23 -0.44 -8.20 7.42
CA LEU A 23 -1.69 -8.12 6.67
C LEU A 23 -2.87 -7.79 7.59
N GLU A 24 -3.20 -6.50 7.70
CA GLU A 24 -4.23 -6.00 8.63
C GLU A 24 -5.61 -5.76 7.98
N GLU A 25 -5.68 -5.80 6.65
CA GLU A 25 -6.85 -5.43 5.83
C GLU A 25 -6.97 -6.36 4.62
N VAL A 26 -8.20 -6.69 4.23
CA VAL A 26 -8.49 -7.51 3.04
C VAL A 26 -9.75 -6.97 2.37
N GLU A 27 -9.61 -6.60 1.10
CA GLU A 27 -10.73 -6.22 0.23
C GLU A 27 -10.97 -7.28 -0.83
N TRP A 28 -12.23 -7.43 -1.25
CA TRP A 28 -12.64 -8.46 -2.20
C TRP A 28 -13.30 -7.82 -3.41
N GLU A 29 -12.70 -7.95 -4.57
CA GLU A 29 -13.30 -7.50 -5.82
C GLU A 29 -13.84 -8.68 -6.63
N LEU A 30 -15.17 -8.70 -6.82
CA LEU A 30 -15.80 -9.57 -7.80
C LEU A 30 -15.71 -8.86 -9.16
N ILE A 31 -14.62 -9.11 -9.87
CA ILE A 31 -14.28 -8.45 -11.14
C ILE A 31 -14.06 -9.48 -12.27
N GLY A 32 -14.11 -9.02 -13.52
CA GLY A 32 -13.87 -9.80 -14.74
C GLY A 32 -14.37 -9.05 -15.97
N GLY A 33 -14.76 -9.77 -17.02
CA GLY A 33 -15.35 -9.15 -18.22
C GLY A 33 -16.67 -8.42 -17.92
N GLU A 34 -17.68 -9.15 -17.44
CA GLU A 34 -18.91 -8.58 -16.89
C GLU A 34 -19.55 -9.63 -15.96
N ILE A 35 -19.54 -9.39 -14.65
CA ILE A 35 -20.00 -10.38 -13.66
C ILE A 35 -21.50 -10.70 -13.80
N THR A 36 -22.28 -9.73 -14.30
CA THR A 36 -23.72 -9.88 -14.50
C THR A 36 -24.07 -10.69 -15.74
N SER A 37 -23.06 -11.08 -16.54
CA SER A 37 -23.22 -12.04 -17.64
C SER A 37 -23.38 -13.48 -17.15
N LEU A 38 -22.98 -13.79 -15.91
CA LEU A 38 -23.23 -15.09 -15.31
C LEU A 38 -24.73 -15.24 -14.99
N PRO A 39 -25.26 -16.48 -14.95
CA PRO A 39 -26.62 -16.71 -14.49
C PRO A 39 -26.81 -16.24 -13.05
N VAL A 40 -27.91 -15.54 -12.75
CA VAL A 40 -28.24 -15.09 -11.39
C VAL A 40 -28.21 -16.24 -10.36
N SER A 41 -28.54 -17.46 -10.79
CA SER A 41 -28.51 -18.68 -9.96
C SER A 41 -27.12 -18.99 -9.40
N TYR A 42 -26.06 -18.65 -10.14
CA TYR A 42 -24.69 -18.79 -9.65
C TYR A 42 -24.45 -17.89 -8.44
N TRP A 43 -24.90 -16.64 -8.50
CA TRP A 43 -24.73 -15.67 -7.41
C TRP A 43 -25.70 -15.87 -6.26
N GLN A 44 -26.91 -16.39 -6.52
CA GLN A 44 -27.84 -16.81 -5.48
C GLN A 44 -27.22 -17.84 -4.53
N GLU A 45 -26.33 -18.70 -5.05
CA GLU A 45 -25.56 -19.66 -4.27
C GLU A 45 -24.29 -19.06 -3.65
N ASN A 46 -23.52 -18.29 -4.42
CA ASN A 46 -22.15 -17.91 -4.03
C ASN A 46 -22.02 -16.56 -3.31
N LEU A 47 -22.88 -15.58 -3.59
CA LEU A 47 -22.86 -14.28 -2.93
C LEU A 47 -23.11 -14.38 -1.41
N PRO A 48 -24.15 -15.08 -0.90
CA PRO A 48 -24.33 -15.21 0.55
C PRO A 48 -23.14 -15.89 1.23
N PHE A 49 -22.54 -16.91 0.60
CA PHE A 49 -21.31 -17.54 1.09
C PHE A 49 -20.16 -16.52 1.20
N ALA A 50 -19.92 -15.72 0.16
CA ALA A 50 -18.86 -14.71 0.15
C ALA A 50 -19.06 -13.65 1.24
N LEU A 51 -20.29 -13.17 1.41
CA LEU A 51 -20.62 -12.18 2.43
C LEU A 51 -20.43 -12.74 3.85
N ASP A 52 -20.78 -14.01 4.08
CA ASP A 52 -20.52 -14.68 5.36
C ASP A 52 -19.01 -14.86 5.61
N GLN A 53 -18.24 -15.28 4.60
CA GLN A 53 -16.79 -15.39 4.73
C GLN A 53 -16.11 -14.03 5.00
N CYS A 54 -16.56 -12.98 4.32
CA CYS A 54 -16.09 -11.61 4.55
C CYS A 54 -16.36 -11.17 5.99
N ARG A 55 -17.59 -11.34 6.49
CA ARG A 55 -17.94 -11.03 7.88
C ARG A 55 -17.06 -11.79 8.87
N ASP A 56 -16.88 -13.09 8.64
CA ASP A 56 -16.11 -13.94 9.53
C ASP A 56 -14.62 -13.55 9.54
N LEU A 57 -14.04 -13.17 8.39
CA LEU A 57 -12.66 -12.69 8.31
C LEU A 57 -12.50 -11.29 8.94
N ASN A 58 -13.46 -10.39 8.73
CA ASN A 58 -13.45 -9.04 9.31
C ASN A 58 -13.35 -9.04 10.84
N SER A 59 -13.76 -10.12 11.52
CA SER A 59 -13.60 -10.25 12.97
C SER A 59 -12.15 -10.35 13.45
N GLN A 60 -11.21 -10.63 12.53
CA GLN A 60 -9.78 -10.81 12.79
C GLN A 60 -8.94 -9.63 12.28
N LEU A 61 -9.51 -8.79 11.42
CA LEU A 61 -8.84 -7.66 10.77
C LEU A 61 -9.00 -6.38 11.58
N LYS A 62 -8.09 -5.43 11.37
CA LYS A 62 -8.12 -4.11 12.02
C LYS A 62 -9.18 -3.20 11.38
N THR A 63 -9.26 -3.26 10.05
CA THR A 63 -10.26 -2.55 9.25
C THR A 63 -11.15 -3.59 8.55
N PRO A 64 -12.48 -3.57 8.76
CA PRO A 64 -13.40 -4.45 8.04
C PRO A 64 -13.42 -4.13 6.54
N GLY A 65 -13.29 -5.15 5.69
CA GLY A 65 -13.46 -5.05 4.24
C GLY A 65 -14.89 -5.36 3.77
N SER A 66 -15.10 -5.31 2.46
CA SER A 66 -16.36 -5.67 1.79
C SER A 66 -16.15 -6.55 0.56
N ILE A 67 -17.23 -7.24 0.16
CA ILE A 67 -17.40 -7.82 -1.17
C ILE A 67 -17.86 -6.71 -2.12
N ASN A 68 -16.93 -6.21 -2.93
CA ASN A 68 -17.16 -5.22 -3.97
C ASN A 68 -17.65 -5.95 -5.24
N VAL A 69 -18.92 -5.76 -5.58
CA VAL A 69 -19.57 -6.32 -6.76
C VAL A 69 -19.36 -5.36 -7.93
N LEU A 70 -18.32 -5.59 -8.76
CA LEU A 70 -17.94 -4.69 -9.85
C LEU A 70 -18.70 -5.03 -11.14
N SER A 71 -19.62 -4.16 -11.56
CA SER A 71 -20.47 -4.39 -12.73
C SER A 71 -20.74 -3.10 -13.49
N ASN A 72 -20.83 -3.17 -14.82
CA ASN A 72 -21.23 -2.01 -15.62
C ASN A 72 -22.73 -1.67 -15.45
N LEU A 73 -23.55 -2.58 -14.92
CA LEU A 73 -24.99 -2.44 -14.67
C LEU A 73 -25.84 -2.10 -15.91
N ILE A 74 -25.33 -2.44 -17.10
CA ILE A 74 -26.01 -2.29 -18.37
C ILE A 74 -26.52 -3.66 -18.81
N PHE A 75 -27.85 -3.80 -18.79
CA PHE A 75 -28.53 -5.04 -19.14
C PHE A 75 -29.21 -4.93 -20.51
N SER A 76 -29.00 -5.94 -21.36
CA SER A 76 -29.75 -6.09 -22.61
C SER A 76 -31.14 -6.71 -22.39
N ASP A 77 -31.28 -7.59 -21.39
CA ASP A 77 -32.52 -8.28 -21.02
C ASP A 77 -33.09 -7.71 -19.70
N GLN A 78 -34.35 -7.27 -19.75
CA GLN A 78 -35.07 -6.71 -18.60
C GLN A 78 -35.39 -7.74 -17.53
N LYS A 79 -35.60 -9.01 -17.90
CA LYS A 79 -35.80 -10.08 -16.93
C LYS A 79 -34.52 -10.30 -16.12
N VAL A 80 -33.39 -10.42 -16.81
CA VAL A 80 -32.06 -10.58 -16.17
C VAL A 80 -31.76 -9.38 -15.27
N ARG A 81 -32.02 -8.15 -15.75
CA ARG A 81 -31.91 -6.94 -14.93
C ARG A 81 -32.70 -7.08 -13.63
N ARG A 82 -33.98 -7.48 -13.72
CA ARG A 82 -34.83 -7.60 -12.52
C ARG A 82 -34.33 -8.69 -11.57
N ASP A 83 -33.95 -9.85 -12.09
CA ASP A 83 -33.43 -10.95 -11.29
C ASP A 83 -32.17 -10.52 -10.49
N TYR A 84 -31.29 -9.72 -11.09
CA TYR A 84 -30.12 -9.15 -10.39
C TYR A 84 -30.49 -8.06 -9.39
N LEU A 85 -31.44 -7.17 -9.71
CA LEU A 85 -31.93 -6.17 -8.77
C LEU A 85 -32.58 -6.82 -7.54
N ASP A 86 -33.35 -7.91 -7.72
CA ASP A 86 -33.92 -8.69 -6.62
C ASP A 86 -32.82 -9.30 -5.74
N LEU A 87 -31.74 -9.80 -6.36
CA LEU A 87 -30.58 -10.32 -5.64
C LEU A 87 -29.87 -9.23 -4.83
N PHE A 88 -29.69 -8.05 -5.42
CA PHE A 88 -29.05 -6.92 -4.74
C PHE A 88 -29.90 -6.37 -3.62
N GLU A 89 -31.22 -6.24 -3.82
CA GLU A 89 -32.16 -5.82 -2.78
C GLU A 89 -32.18 -6.80 -1.60
N LYS A 90 -32.05 -8.10 -1.87
CA LYS A 90 -32.03 -9.15 -0.83
C LYS A 90 -30.85 -9.05 0.14
N TYR A 91 -29.69 -8.58 -0.32
CA TYR A 91 -28.45 -8.55 0.48
C TYR A 91 -27.87 -7.14 0.67
N GLY A 92 -28.50 -6.12 0.09
CA GLY A 92 -27.96 -4.77 -0.05
C GLY A 92 -27.88 -3.97 1.25
N ASP A 93 -28.52 -4.45 2.31
CA ASP A 93 -28.46 -3.91 3.68
C ASP A 93 -27.31 -4.53 4.51
N ARG A 94 -26.61 -5.54 3.98
CA ARG A 94 -25.46 -6.12 4.65
C ARG A 94 -24.26 -5.19 4.54
N ALA A 95 -23.62 -4.93 5.68
CA ALA A 95 -22.41 -4.12 5.74
C ALA A 95 -21.25 -4.66 4.90
N GLU A 96 -21.21 -5.98 4.65
CA GLU A 96 -20.20 -6.62 3.80
C GLU A 96 -20.47 -6.48 2.30
N MET A 97 -21.65 -6.01 1.89
CA MET A 97 -22.00 -5.86 0.48
C MET A 97 -21.72 -4.44 0.01
N CYS A 98 -21.00 -4.32 -1.10
CA CYS A 98 -20.80 -3.06 -1.80
C CYS A 98 -21.09 -3.25 -3.29
N LEU A 99 -21.89 -2.35 -3.87
CA LEU A 99 -22.09 -2.31 -5.31
C LEU A 99 -21.16 -1.28 -5.92
N TYR A 100 -20.30 -1.73 -6.84
CA TYR A 100 -19.29 -0.90 -7.48
C TYR A 100 -19.58 -0.80 -8.98
N THR A 101 -19.76 0.42 -9.48
CA THR A 101 -20.05 0.68 -10.90
C THR A 101 -19.16 1.80 -11.41
N SER A 102 -19.00 1.91 -12.73
CA SER A 102 -18.04 2.84 -13.32
C SER A 102 -18.68 3.84 -14.27
N TRP A 103 -18.26 5.11 -14.20
CA TRP A 103 -18.63 6.16 -15.13
C TRP A 103 -17.41 6.68 -15.89
N GLU A 104 -17.43 6.52 -17.21
CA GLU A 104 -16.35 6.88 -18.12
C GLU A 104 -16.95 7.57 -19.36
N PRO A 105 -17.14 8.89 -19.33
CA PRO A 105 -17.84 9.63 -20.40
C PRO A 105 -17.08 9.63 -21.73
N ASP A 106 -15.77 9.40 -21.69
CA ASP A 106 -14.88 9.37 -22.86
C ASP A 106 -14.81 8.01 -23.55
N THR A 107 -15.56 7.03 -23.07
CA THR A 107 -15.61 5.69 -23.68
C THR A 107 -16.93 5.46 -24.42
N ASN A 108 -16.94 4.44 -25.27
CA ASN A 108 -18.16 3.97 -25.91
C ASN A 108 -19.03 3.10 -24.98
N ARG A 109 -18.74 3.02 -23.66
CA ARG A 109 -19.50 2.19 -22.71
C ARG A 109 -21.00 2.51 -22.74
N PHE A 110 -21.35 3.79 -22.80
CA PHE A 110 -22.76 4.22 -22.84
C PHE A 110 -23.34 4.33 -24.26
N GLY A 111 -22.63 3.80 -25.26
CA GLY A 111 -23.01 3.85 -26.68
C GLY A 111 -22.88 5.25 -27.30
N ARG A 112 -23.04 5.30 -28.63
CA ARG A 112 -22.94 6.56 -29.39
C ARG A 112 -23.97 7.58 -28.91
N GLY A 113 -23.51 8.70 -28.38
CA GLY A 113 -24.35 9.77 -27.83
C GLY A 113 -24.97 9.44 -26.47
N ALA A 114 -24.31 8.60 -25.68
CA ALA A 114 -24.71 8.26 -24.30
C ALA A 114 -26.12 7.63 -24.17
N LYS A 115 -26.59 6.92 -25.20
CA LYS A 115 -27.94 6.33 -25.26
C LYS A 115 -28.26 5.36 -24.12
N LEU A 116 -27.24 4.73 -23.52
CA LEU A 116 -27.41 3.78 -22.42
C LEU A 116 -27.29 4.45 -21.04
N PHE A 117 -26.91 5.73 -20.99
CA PHE A 117 -26.62 6.41 -19.74
C PHE A 117 -27.86 6.56 -18.85
N ASP A 118 -29.01 6.94 -19.41
CA ASP A 118 -30.25 7.07 -18.61
C ASP A 118 -30.73 5.71 -18.07
N ARG A 119 -30.67 4.66 -18.88
CA ARG A 119 -31.02 3.29 -18.44
C ARG A 119 -30.08 2.77 -17.35
N TRP A 120 -28.80 3.11 -17.45
CA TRP A 120 -27.83 2.80 -16.41
C TRP A 120 -28.17 3.55 -15.12
N LYS A 121 -28.45 4.86 -15.17
CA LYS A 121 -28.86 5.64 -13.99
C LYS A 121 -30.11 5.07 -13.32
N GLU A 122 -31.12 4.68 -14.10
CA GLU A 122 -32.32 4.00 -13.59
C GLU A 122 -31.96 2.72 -12.83
N THR A 123 -31.05 1.91 -13.39
CA THR A 123 -30.57 0.67 -12.77
C THR A 123 -29.79 0.93 -11.48
N VAL A 124 -28.91 1.93 -11.47
CA VAL A 124 -28.16 2.33 -10.26
C VAL A 124 -29.13 2.82 -9.18
N ALA A 125 -30.12 3.64 -9.52
CA ALA A 125 -31.11 4.15 -8.57
C ALA A 125 -31.97 3.04 -7.97
N GLU A 126 -32.43 2.08 -8.80
CA GLU A 126 -33.23 0.92 -8.38
C GLU A 126 -32.43 -0.15 -7.63
N ALA A 127 -31.10 -0.18 -7.75
CA ALA A 127 -30.28 -1.08 -6.96
C ALA A 127 -30.32 -0.65 -5.49
N HIS A 128 -31.18 -1.25 -4.68
CA HIS A 128 -31.36 -0.93 -3.26
C HIS A 128 -30.22 -1.49 -2.38
N VAL A 129 -29.01 -0.99 -2.61
CA VAL A 129 -27.79 -1.33 -1.86
C VAL A 129 -27.34 -0.11 -1.05
N GLU A 130 -27.02 -0.31 0.24
CA GLU A 130 -26.62 0.75 1.16
C GLU A 130 -25.29 1.41 0.75
N LYS A 131 -24.33 0.59 0.34
CA LYS A 131 -23.00 1.01 -0.13
C LYS A 131 -22.91 0.94 -1.64
N LYS A 132 -22.83 2.10 -2.28
CA LYS A 132 -22.60 2.25 -3.73
C LYS A 132 -21.36 3.09 -3.97
N ILE A 133 -20.38 2.50 -4.64
CA ILE A 133 -19.15 3.17 -5.09
C ILE A 133 -19.26 3.46 -6.58
N LEU A 134 -18.93 4.69 -6.96
CA LEU A 134 -18.73 5.07 -8.35
C LEU A 134 -17.24 5.19 -8.67
N ASP A 135 -16.77 4.35 -9.57
CA ASP A 135 -15.48 4.48 -10.22
C ASP A 135 -15.49 5.66 -11.18
N VAL A 136 -14.52 6.56 -11.05
CA VAL A 136 -14.35 7.70 -11.93
C VAL A 136 -12.90 7.75 -12.38
N ILE A 137 -12.66 7.64 -13.68
CA ILE A 137 -11.33 7.84 -14.24
C ILE A 137 -11.17 9.32 -14.58
N LEU A 138 -10.16 9.98 -14.03
CA LEU A 138 -9.83 11.38 -14.32
C LEU A 138 -9.24 11.53 -15.72
N THR A 139 -10.12 11.54 -16.71
CA THR A 139 -9.82 11.88 -18.09
C THR A 139 -10.02 13.38 -18.33
N ARG A 140 -9.63 13.84 -19.53
CA ARG A 140 -9.87 15.21 -19.96
C ARG A 140 -11.33 15.63 -19.84
N ALA A 141 -12.30 14.84 -20.32
CA ALA A 141 -13.69 15.28 -20.25
C ALA A 141 -14.24 15.28 -18.82
N VAL A 142 -13.82 14.36 -17.96
CA VAL A 142 -14.22 14.37 -16.54
C VAL A 142 -13.71 15.65 -15.87
N VAL A 143 -12.44 16.01 -16.10
CA VAL A 143 -11.86 17.24 -15.54
C VAL A 143 -12.56 18.49 -16.10
N GLU A 144 -12.91 18.51 -17.40
CA GLU A 144 -13.63 19.61 -18.05
C GLU A 144 -15.08 19.77 -17.57
N LEU A 145 -15.78 18.66 -17.28
CA LEU A 145 -17.12 18.68 -16.70
C LEU A 145 -17.15 19.24 -15.27
N GLY A 146 -16.05 19.07 -14.55
CA GLY A 146 -15.89 19.58 -13.18
C GLY A 146 -16.55 18.71 -12.10
N PRO A 147 -16.15 18.90 -10.83
CA PRO A 147 -16.65 18.12 -9.71
C PRO A 147 -18.11 18.42 -9.35
N GLU A 148 -18.62 19.61 -9.67
CA GLU A 148 -20.04 19.96 -9.52
C GLU A 148 -20.93 19.00 -10.31
N TYR A 149 -20.59 18.72 -11.58
CA TYR A 149 -21.33 17.80 -12.43
C TYR A 149 -21.38 16.39 -11.81
N LEU A 150 -20.25 15.90 -11.30
CA LEU A 150 -20.16 14.59 -10.64
C LEU A 150 -21.18 14.49 -9.49
N LEU A 151 -21.17 15.48 -8.59
CA LEU A 151 -22.06 15.47 -7.42
C LEU A 151 -23.54 15.61 -7.83
N GLU A 152 -23.86 16.51 -8.75
CA GLU A 152 -25.23 16.75 -9.23
C GLU A 152 -25.84 15.53 -9.91
N GLN A 153 -25.05 14.78 -10.70
CA GLN A 153 -25.56 13.63 -11.45
C GLN A 153 -25.69 12.37 -10.58
N PHE A 154 -24.75 12.13 -9.67
CA PHE A 154 -24.59 10.81 -9.07
C PHE A 154 -25.08 10.70 -7.62
N LEU A 155 -25.05 11.79 -6.84
CA LEU A 155 -25.63 11.78 -5.49
C LEU A 155 -27.13 11.40 -5.47
N PRO A 156 -27.98 11.88 -6.41
CA PRO A 156 -29.39 11.48 -6.45
C PRO A 156 -29.63 9.99 -6.70
N LEU A 157 -28.62 9.25 -7.20
CA LEU A 157 -28.70 7.81 -7.44
C LEU A 157 -28.38 6.98 -6.17
N GLY A 158 -28.05 7.66 -5.06
CA GLY A 158 -27.63 7.05 -3.81
C GLY A 158 -26.15 6.65 -3.77
N ILE A 159 -25.34 7.15 -4.71
CA ILE A 159 -23.88 7.02 -4.65
C ILE A 159 -23.38 7.96 -3.55
N LYS A 160 -22.62 7.41 -2.61
CA LYS A 160 -22.04 8.16 -1.49
C LYS A 160 -20.51 8.10 -1.43
N ASP A 161 -19.92 7.26 -2.27
CA ASP A 161 -18.49 7.05 -2.30
C ASP A 161 -18.01 7.08 -3.76
N PHE A 162 -17.00 7.90 -4.01
CA PHE A 162 -16.42 8.11 -5.34
C PHE A 162 -14.99 7.60 -5.33
N SER A 163 -14.74 6.48 -5.99
CA SER A 163 -13.39 6.00 -6.20
C SER A 163 -12.79 6.67 -7.44
N ILE A 164 -12.08 7.77 -7.22
CA ILE A 164 -11.52 8.59 -8.29
C ILE A 164 -10.07 8.21 -8.53
N LYS A 165 -9.76 7.81 -9.76
CA LYS A 165 -8.48 7.21 -10.16
C LYS A 165 -7.91 7.98 -11.35
N MET A 166 -6.58 8.02 -11.51
CA MET A 166 -6.03 8.51 -12.78
C MET A 166 -6.16 7.42 -13.85
N ILE A 167 -5.68 7.71 -15.04
CA ILE A 167 -5.65 6.75 -16.15
C ILE A 167 -4.33 5.95 -16.11
N SER A 168 -4.39 4.61 -16.15
CA SER A 168 -3.17 3.80 -16.14
C SER A 168 -2.40 3.91 -17.47
N PRO A 169 -1.07 4.16 -17.44
CA PRO A 169 -0.22 4.09 -18.64
C PRO A 169 0.10 2.65 -19.12
N PHE A 170 -0.31 1.62 -18.37
CA PHE A 170 -0.03 0.21 -18.66
C PHE A 170 -1.28 -0.56 -19.12
N GLY A 171 -1.10 -1.84 -19.48
CA GLY A 171 -2.21 -2.74 -19.70
C GLY A 171 -3.14 -2.30 -20.84
N SER A 172 -4.42 -2.66 -20.69
CA SER A 172 -5.51 -2.18 -21.57
C SER A 172 -5.71 -0.66 -21.50
N GLY A 173 -5.18 0.02 -20.48
CA GLY A 173 -5.27 1.47 -20.30
C GLY A 173 -4.35 2.26 -21.24
N ARG A 174 -3.24 1.67 -21.71
CA ARG A 174 -2.22 2.36 -22.52
C ARG A 174 -2.75 3.01 -23.80
N SER A 175 -3.65 2.33 -24.52
CA SER A 175 -4.25 2.86 -25.76
C SER A 175 -5.24 4.00 -25.49
N PHE A 176 -5.85 3.99 -24.29
CA PHE A 176 -6.76 5.01 -23.82
C PHE A 176 -6.02 6.20 -23.17
N TRP A 177 -4.80 5.98 -22.67
CA TRP A 177 -3.99 6.93 -21.92
C TRP A 177 -3.60 8.17 -22.73
N GLN A 178 -2.88 8.01 -23.85
CA GLN A 178 -2.33 9.14 -24.61
C GLN A 178 -3.36 10.21 -25.03
N PRO A 179 -4.55 9.86 -25.59
CA PRO A 179 -5.52 10.88 -25.99
C PRO A 179 -6.24 11.56 -24.81
N ASN A 180 -6.33 10.90 -23.64
CA ASN A 180 -7.20 11.32 -22.55
C ASN A 180 -6.49 11.78 -21.29
N MET A 181 -5.16 11.60 -21.20
CA MET A 181 -4.35 12.06 -20.09
C MET A 181 -4.43 13.59 -19.92
N VAL A 182 -4.39 14.01 -18.67
CA VAL A 182 -4.46 15.41 -18.22
C VAL A 182 -3.27 15.68 -17.31
N GLU A 183 -2.83 16.94 -17.26
CA GLU A 183 -1.73 17.34 -16.40
C GLU A 183 -2.10 17.18 -14.92
N PHE A 184 -1.17 16.67 -14.10
CA PHE A 184 -1.44 16.35 -12.68
C PHE A 184 -1.99 17.54 -11.90
N ALA A 185 -1.53 18.76 -12.22
CA ALA A 185 -1.99 19.97 -11.58
C ALA A 185 -3.50 20.22 -11.77
N LYS A 186 -4.06 19.94 -12.96
CA LYS A 186 -5.50 20.12 -13.21
C LYS A 186 -6.32 19.03 -12.52
N MET A 187 -5.80 17.80 -12.49
CA MET A 187 -6.41 16.71 -11.71
C MET A 187 -6.47 17.07 -10.21
N SER A 188 -5.38 17.59 -9.65
CA SER A 188 -5.37 18.06 -8.28
C SER A 188 -6.32 19.23 -8.05
N ASP A 189 -6.39 20.21 -8.96
CA ASP A 189 -7.31 21.34 -8.83
C ASP A 189 -8.77 20.86 -8.82
N TYR A 190 -9.11 19.86 -9.65
CA TYR A 190 -10.41 19.16 -9.61
C TYR A 190 -10.68 18.51 -8.25
N LEU A 191 -9.72 17.73 -7.73
CA LEU A 191 -9.88 17.01 -6.46
C LEU A 191 -9.93 17.94 -5.25
N VAL A 192 -9.14 19.02 -5.26
CA VAL A 192 -9.19 20.07 -4.23
C VAL A 192 -10.54 20.75 -4.26
N ARG A 193 -11.06 21.08 -5.44
CA ARG A 193 -12.40 21.65 -5.58
C ARG A 193 -13.48 20.67 -5.09
N LEU A 194 -13.37 19.39 -5.41
CA LEU A 194 -14.26 18.36 -4.89
C LEU A 194 -14.23 18.29 -3.35
N LEU A 195 -13.04 18.37 -2.74
CA LEU A 195 -12.87 18.39 -1.28
C LEU A 195 -13.58 19.58 -0.62
N GLU A 196 -13.71 20.72 -1.31
CA GLU A 196 -14.46 21.89 -0.84
C GLU A 196 -15.97 21.71 -0.93
N LEU A 197 -16.43 21.02 -1.98
CA LEU A 197 -17.84 20.87 -2.33
C LEU A 197 -18.52 19.69 -1.63
N ILE A 198 -17.76 18.65 -1.31
CA ILE A 198 -18.33 17.37 -0.91
C ILE A 198 -19.18 17.50 0.36
N PRO A 199 -20.44 17.02 0.35
CA PRO A 199 -21.30 17.06 1.53
C PRO A 199 -20.79 16.15 2.65
N ALA A 200 -21.22 16.42 3.88
CA ALA A 200 -20.95 15.53 5.01
C ALA A 200 -21.52 14.11 4.78
N GLY A 201 -20.72 13.09 5.07
CA GLY A 201 -21.10 11.68 4.87
C GLY A 201 -20.92 11.16 3.45
N ILE A 202 -20.34 11.95 2.54
CA ILE A 202 -19.90 11.52 1.20
C ILE A 202 -18.37 11.48 1.20
N THR A 203 -17.80 10.42 0.61
CA THR A 203 -16.36 10.18 0.55
C THR A 203 -15.86 10.16 -0.88
N PHE A 204 -14.56 10.43 -1.05
CA PHE A 204 -13.88 10.08 -2.29
C PHE A 204 -12.42 9.72 -2.04
N THR A 205 -11.98 8.64 -2.67
CA THR A 205 -10.56 8.35 -2.87
C THR A 205 -10.08 9.25 -4.02
N PRO A 206 -8.95 9.97 -3.88
CA PRO A 206 -7.89 9.76 -2.89
C PRO A 206 -7.97 10.55 -1.58
N ALA A 207 -8.87 11.53 -1.43
CA ALA A 207 -8.84 12.41 -0.26
C ALA A 207 -9.13 11.69 1.07
N ASP A 208 -10.01 10.69 1.08
CA ASP A 208 -10.30 9.89 2.29
C ASP A 208 -9.08 9.07 2.73
N GLU A 209 -8.41 8.39 1.79
CA GLU A 209 -7.15 7.69 2.06
C GLU A 209 -6.05 8.64 2.54
N MET A 210 -5.89 9.81 1.91
CA MET A 210 -4.94 10.83 2.36
C MET A 210 -5.27 11.32 3.77
N THR A 211 -6.55 11.49 4.08
CA THR A 211 -7.01 11.88 5.42
C THR A 211 -6.68 10.78 6.43
N SER A 212 -6.97 9.52 6.10
CA SER A 212 -6.62 8.35 6.92
C SER A 212 -5.11 8.27 7.14
N ALA A 213 -4.30 8.44 6.11
CA ALA A 213 -2.85 8.46 6.17
C ALA A 213 -2.30 9.58 7.07
N VAL A 214 -2.83 10.80 6.95
CA VAL A 214 -2.49 11.95 7.81
C VAL A 214 -2.96 11.76 9.26
N PHE A 215 -3.90 10.86 9.57
CA PHE A 215 -4.37 10.67 10.95
C PHE A 215 -3.89 9.39 11.61
N ARG A 216 -3.74 8.32 10.84
CA ARG A 216 -3.41 6.97 11.29
C ARG A 216 -1.98 6.57 10.95
N GLY A 217 -1.27 7.36 10.14
CA GLY A 217 0.08 7.04 9.69
C GLY A 217 0.15 5.90 8.68
N THR A 218 -0.97 5.54 8.06
CA THR A 218 -1.00 4.48 7.04
C THR A 218 -0.51 5.01 5.70
N SER A 219 -0.05 4.12 4.83
CA SER A 219 0.26 4.47 3.45
C SER A 219 -1.01 4.79 2.65
N TYR A 220 -0.87 5.67 1.67
CA TYR A 220 -1.81 5.92 0.60
C TYR A 220 -1.88 4.70 -0.33
N GLN A 221 -3.02 4.01 -0.31
CA GLN A 221 -3.19 2.69 -0.95
C GLN A 221 -3.69 2.75 -2.40
N CYS A 222 -3.89 3.96 -2.95
CA CYS A 222 -4.34 4.18 -4.32
C CYS A 222 -3.79 3.20 -5.35
N ILE A 223 -4.67 2.79 -6.29
CA ILE A 223 -4.56 1.51 -7.02
C ILE A 223 -3.12 1.07 -7.29
N GLY A 224 -2.73 -0.05 -6.69
CA GLY A 224 -1.45 -0.68 -6.92
C GLY A 224 -0.43 -0.49 -5.80
N ASN A 225 -0.74 0.25 -4.73
CA ASN A 225 0.09 0.30 -3.52
C ASN A 225 -0.27 -0.76 -2.48
N PHE A 226 -1.29 -1.59 -2.73
CA PHE A 226 -1.63 -2.72 -1.86
C PHE A 226 -0.45 -3.67 -1.71
N ARG A 227 -0.20 -4.12 -0.47
CA ARG A 227 0.83 -5.13 -0.20
C ARG A 227 0.68 -6.34 -1.11
N TYR A 228 -0.56 -6.82 -1.25
CA TYR A 228 -0.97 -7.85 -2.19
C TYR A 228 -2.07 -7.29 -3.10
N ASP A 229 -1.83 -7.32 -4.41
CA ASP A 229 -2.86 -7.13 -5.43
C ASP A 229 -2.91 -8.47 -6.17
N LEU A 230 -3.92 -9.30 -5.89
CA LEU A 230 -4.01 -10.67 -6.38
C LEU A 230 -5.17 -10.80 -7.35
N ALA A 231 -4.86 -11.16 -8.60
CA ALA A 231 -5.89 -11.57 -9.55
C ALA A 231 -5.97 -13.10 -9.58
N ILE A 232 -7.19 -13.62 -9.45
CA ILE A 232 -7.45 -15.05 -9.45
C ILE A 232 -8.36 -15.40 -10.61
N GLU A 233 -7.78 -16.07 -11.60
CA GLU A 233 -8.46 -16.43 -12.83
C GLU A 233 -9.49 -17.55 -12.62
N PRO A 234 -10.46 -17.72 -13.54
CA PRO A 234 -11.48 -18.76 -13.44
C PRO A 234 -10.97 -20.21 -13.31
N ASN A 235 -9.74 -20.48 -13.75
CA ASN A 235 -9.05 -21.76 -13.63
C ASN A 235 -8.27 -21.92 -12.31
N GLY A 236 -8.25 -20.89 -11.46
CA GLY A 236 -7.54 -20.85 -10.19
C GLY A 236 -6.08 -20.40 -10.28
N LEU A 237 -5.60 -19.98 -11.46
CA LEU A 237 -4.28 -19.34 -11.59
C LEU A 237 -4.29 -18.02 -10.80
N THR A 238 -3.28 -17.82 -9.99
CA THR A 238 -3.06 -16.59 -9.21
C THR A 238 -1.93 -15.79 -9.85
N THR A 239 -2.20 -14.52 -10.16
CA THR A 239 -1.21 -13.57 -10.65
C THR A 239 -1.14 -12.36 -9.72
N PHE A 240 -0.02 -11.64 -9.78
CA PHE A 240 0.16 -10.40 -9.05
C PHE A 240 -0.20 -9.22 -9.95
N ASN A 241 -0.88 -8.24 -9.38
CA ASN A 241 -1.31 -6.99 -10.00
C ASN A 241 -2.31 -7.16 -11.15
N ALA A 242 -3.59 -6.94 -10.86
CA ALA A 242 -4.66 -7.09 -11.85
C ALA A 242 -4.59 -6.10 -13.02
N ASN A 243 -3.78 -5.03 -12.93
CA ASN A 243 -3.73 -3.95 -13.93
C ASN A 243 -2.59 -4.08 -14.94
N GLN A 244 -1.68 -5.04 -14.75
CA GLN A 244 -0.55 -5.28 -15.63
C GLN A 244 -0.89 -6.37 -16.65
N THR A 245 -0.40 -6.23 -17.89
CA THR A 245 -0.39 -7.39 -18.80
C THR A 245 0.55 -8.46 -18.25
N THR A 246 0.39 -9.71 -18.71
CA THR A 246 1.27 -10.83 -18.29
C THR A 246 2.76 -10.57 -18.55
N ASP A 247 3.08 -9.72 -19.54
CA ASP A 247 4.45 -9.32 -19.87
C ASP A 247 5.00 -8.20 -18.96
N GLU A 248 4.11 -7.48 -18.25
CA GLU A 248 4.43 -6.35 -17.36
C GLU A 248 4.37 -6.74 -15.87
N ALA A 249 3.62 -7.79 -15.53
CA ALA A 249 3.43 -8.25 -14.16
C ALA A 249 4.68 -8.95 -13.63
N SER A 250 5.01 -8.73 -12.35
CA SER A 250 5.99 -9.60 -11.69
C SER A 250 5.49 -11.05 -11.72
N VAL A 251 6.33 -11.95 -12.19
CA VAL A 251 6.02 -13.39 -12.25
C VAL A 251 6.69 -14.08 -11.07
N ALA A 252 5.95 -14.93 -10.36
CA ALA A 252 6.53 -15.83 -9.38
C ALA A 252 7.56 -16.79 -10.04
N GLU A 253 8.40 -17.43 -9.23
CA GLU A 253 9.33 -18.47 -9.71
C GLU A 253 8.61 -19.59 -10.48
N THR A 254 7.37 -19.88 -10.10
CA THR A 254 6.50 -20.88 -10.73
C THR A 254 5.06 -20.37 -10.77
N GLU A 255 4.26 -20.86 -11.72
CA GLU A 255 2.81 -20.65 -11.69
C GLU A 255 2.21 -21.09 -10.34
N ILE A 256 1.27 -20.31 -9.83
CA ILE A 256 0.63 -20.52 -8.53
C ILE A 256 -0.85 -20.80 -8.78
N TYR A 257 -1.33 -21.96 -8.35
CA TYR A 257 -2.74 -22.32 -8.48
C TYR A 257 -3.39 -22.45 -7.11
N LEU A 258 -4.66 -22.07 -6.98
CA LEU A 258 -5.43 -22.20 -5.73
C LEU A 258 -5.44 -23.62 -5.13
N GLY A 259 -5.19 -24.65 -5.95
CA GLY A 259 -5.10 -26.03 -5.51
C GLY A 259 -3.76 -26.41 -4.86
N ASP A 260 -2.76 -25.53 -4.91
CA ASP A 260 -1.44 -25.78 -4.34
C ASP A 260 -1.53 -25.86 -2.81
N GLU A 261 -0.90 -26.90 -2.23
CA GLU A 261 -0.83 -27.08 -0.77
C GLU A 261 -0.15 -25.88 -0.09
N ASP A 262 0.86 -25.32 -0.76
CA ASP A 262 1.67 -24.19 -0.28
C ASP A 262 1.29 -22.85 -0.93
N TRP A 263 0.05 -22.68 -1.38
CA TRP A 263 -0.41 -21.46 -2.07
C TRP A 263 -0.01 -20.17 -1.33
N ALA A 264 -0.29 -20.07 -0.03
CA ALA A 264 -0.01 -18.87 0.75
C ALA A 264 1.49 -18.54 0.81
N TRP A 265 2.34 -19.56 1.01
CA TRP A 265 3.79 -19.40 1.04
C TRP A 265 4.36 -19.02 -0.33
N LYS A 266 3.82 -19.60 -1.40
CA LYS A 266 4.18 -19.24 -2.78
C LYS A 266 3.76 -17.81 -3.11
N VAL A 267 2.57 -17.38 -2.72
CA VAL A 267 2.08 -16.00 -2.89
C VAL A 267 2.96 -15.02 -2.13
N LEU A 268 3.22 -15.27 -0.83
CA LEU A 268 4.07 -14.40 -0.01
C LEU A 268 5.46 -14.26 -0.60
N SER A 269 6.06 -15.37 -1.00
CA SER A 269 7.44 -15.41 -1.52
C SER A 269 7.56 -14.87 -2.95
N GLY A 270 6.55 -15.09 -3.79
CA GLY A 270 6.50 -14.62 -5.17
C GLY A 270 6.17 -13.14 -5.31
N ASN A 271 5.37 -12.58 -4.39
CA ASN A 271 4.94 -11.17 -4.41
C ASN A 271 6.06 -10.18 -4.03
N THR A 272 7.18 -10.65 -3.50
CA THR A 272 8.20 -9.74 -2.92
C THR A 272 8.80 -8.76 -3.92
N ALA A 273 8.79 -9.07 -5.23
CA ALA A 273 9.23 -8.14 -6.26
C ALA A 273 8.23 -6.97 -6.41
N GLU A 274 6.92 -7.25 -6.45
CA GLU A 274 5.89 -6.21 -6.40
C GLU A 274 5.98 -5.40 -5.11
N LEU A 275 6.20 -6.05 -3.98
CA LEU A 275 6.32 -5.36 -2.70
C LEU A 275 7.54 -4.43 -2.67
N ASP A 276 8.67 -4.87 -3.20
CA ASP A 276 9.88 -4.05 -3.33
C ASP A 276 9.68 -2.87 -4.29
N ASN A 277 9.02 -3.09 -5.43
CA ASN A 277 8.59 -1.99 -6.31
C ASN A 277 7.62 -1.01 -5.62
N LYS A 278 6.93 -1.45 -4.56
CA LYS A 278 5.99 -0.63 -3.80
C LYS A 278 6.61 0.15 -2.66
N LEU A 279 7.68 -0.37 -2.06
CA LEU A 279 8.31 0.23 -0.88
C LEU A 279 9.60 0.99 -1.25
N SER A 280 10.36 0.49 -2.23
CA SER A 280 11.74 0.92 -2.47
C SER A 280 11.90 1.80 -3.71
N VAL A 281 10.97 1.76 -4.67
CA VAL A 281 11.08 2.48 -5.94
C VAL A 281 10.34 3.80 -5.87
N TYR A 282 10.99 4.91 -6.18
CA TYR A 282 10.37 6.23 -6.35
C TYR A 282 11.28 7.14 -7.18
N HIS A 283 10.74 8.25 -7.69
CA HIS A 283 11.56 9.24 -8.41
C HIS A 283 12.39 10.09 -7.45
N ASP A 284 13.59 10.52 -7.85
CA ASP A 284 14.51 11.30 -7.01
C ASP A 284 13.87 12.51 -6.31
N TYR A 285 12.90 13.18 -6.93
CA TYR A 285 12.21 14.33 -6.35
C TYR A 285 11.27 13.98 -5.18
N CYS A 286 10.98 12.70 -4.96
CA CYS A 286 10.23 12.20 -3.81
C CYS A 286 11.09 12.14 -2.55
N PHE A 287 12.41 11.97 -2.67
CA PHE A 287 13.32 11.97 -1.52
C PHE A 287 13.19 13.29 -0.75
N GLN A 288 12.90 13.23 0.55
CA GLN A 288 12.64 14.39 1.42
C GLN A 288 11.38 15.21 1.08
N CYS A 289 10.47 14.66 0.28
CA CYS A 289 9.12 15.23 0.22
C CYS A 289 8.40 14.96 1.55
N GLU A 290 7.81 16.01 2.13
CA GLU A 290 7.08 15.94 3.42
C GLU A 290 5.96 14.89 3.48
N PHE A 291 5.43 14.49 2.32
CA PHE A 291 4.37 13.48 2.21
C PHE A 291 4.88 12.09 1.82
N HIS A 292 6.18 11.90 1.55
CA HIS A 292 6.69 10.67 0.95
C HIS A 292 6.40 9.42 1.79
N SER A 293 6.56 9.51 3.11
CA SER A 293 6.32 8.41 4.05
C SER A 293 4.88 7.88 4.01
N TYR A 294 3.91 8.69 3.58
CA TYR A 294 2.53 8.27 3.41
C TYR A 294 2.18 8.02 1.95
N CYS A 295 2.64 8.88 1.05
CA CYS A 295 2.31 8.86 -0.37
C CYS A 295 2.98 7.69 -1.12
N ALA A 296 4.08 7.15 -0.59
CA ALA A 296 4.86 6.06 -1.16
C ALA A 296 5.28 6.30 -2.63
N GLY A 297 5.56 7.56 -2.99
CA GLY A 297 5.92 7.93 -4.38
C GLY A 297 4.71 8.16 -5.31
N GLY A 298 3.49 8.13 -4.76
CA GLY A 298 2.26 8.37 -5.50
C GLY A 298 1.69 7.09 -6.08
N TRP A 299 1.00 7.23 -7.21
CA TRP A 299 0.31 6.10 -7.80
C TRP A 299 1.27 5.12 -8.48
N TYR A 300 1.12 3.82 -8.20
CA TYR A 300 2.09 2.78 -8.55
C TYR A 300 2.57 2.86 -9.99
N HIS A 301 1.64 3.02 -10.93
CA HIS A 301 1.96 2.99 -12.35
C HIS A 301 2.82 4.17 -12.81
N TYR A 302 2.68 5.33 -12.18
CA TYR A 302 3.57 6.46 -12.50
C TYR A 302 4.89 6.34 -11.77
N ARG A 303 4.90 5.77 -10.57
CA ARG A 303 6.12 5.54 -9.77
C ARG A 303 7.14 4.65 -10.47
N THR A 304 6.69 3.62 -11.18
CA THR A 304 7.55 2.68 -11.91
C THR A 304 7.80 3.08 -13.36
N ALA A 305 7.12 4.11 -13.86
CA ALA A 305 7.34 4.62 -15.21
C ALA A 305 8.66 5.40 -15.31
N ALA A 306 9.17 5.55 -16.54
CA ALA A 306 10.36 6.36 -16.79
C ALA A 306 10.10 7.82 -16.36
N THR A 307 11.09 8.43 -15.71
CA THR A 307 10.96 9.78 -15.16
C THR A 307 10.55 10.79 -16.24
N GLU A 308 11.09 10.68 -17.45
CA GLU A 308 10.80 11.59 -18.56
C GLU A 308 9.33 11.52 -19.00
N ASP A 309 8.72 10.33 -18.97
CA ASP A 309 7.33 10.10 -19.36
C ASP A 309 6.35 10.68 -18.33
N VAL A 310 6.71 10.63 -17.05
CA VAL A 310 5.91 11.21 -15.95
C VAL A 310 6.05 12.74 -15.96
N ARG A 311 7.29 13.23 -16.05
CA ARG A 311 7.64 14.65 -15.97
C ARG A 311 7.01 15.49 -17.09
N ALA A 312 6.67 14.90 -18.23
CA ALA A 312 5.94 15.58 -19.29
C ALA A 312 4.58 16.15 -18.82
N TRP A 313 4.00 15.56 -17.78
CA TRP A 313 2.69 15.95 -17.22
C TRP A 313 2.81 16.75 -15.92
N ASP A 314 4.04 16.96 -15.41
CA ASP A 314 4.34 17.75 -14.22
C ASP A 314 4.17 19.26 -14.53
N GLN A 315 2.94 19.77 -14.40
CA GLN A 315 2.61 21.20 -14.56
C GLN A 315 2.40 21.90 -13.21
N GLY A 316 3.34 21.72 -12.28
CA GLY A 316 3.25 22.29 -10.93
C GLY A 316 2.55 21.38 -9.91
N ASP A 317 2.40 20.10 -10.23
CA ASP A 317 2.12 19.03 -9.28
C ASP A 317 2.75 17.72 -9.76
N CYS A 318 2.60 16.64 -8.99
CA CYS A 318 3.17 15.31 -9.24
C CYS A 318 2.06 14.22 -9.21
N PRO A 319 2.35 12.97 -9.65
CA PRO A 319 1.39 11.85 -9.59
C PRO A 319 0.97 11.44 -8.17
N GLY A 320 1.58 12.02 -7.13
CA GLY A 320 1.16 11.86 -5.75
C GLY A 320 0.14 12.89 -5.27
N TYR A 321 -0.32 13.82 -6.12
CA TYR A 321 -1.24 14.91 -5.80
C TYR A 321 -0.82 15.76 -4.61
N LYS A 322 0.42 16.30 -4.63
CA LYS A 322 0.96 17.09 -3.52
C LYS A 322 0.08 18.29 -3.16
N LYS A 323 -0.60 18.90 -4.13
CA LYS A 323 -1.57 19.98 -3.84
C LYS A 323 -2.76 19.48 -3.01
N LEU A 324 -3.27 18.28 -3.30
CA LEU A 324 -4.39 17.70 -2.54
C LEU A 324 -3.97 17.36 -1.12
N TRP A 325 -2.79 16.77 -0.91
CA TRP A 325 -2.24 16.54 0.43
C TRP A 325 -2.22 17.82 1.27
N LYS A 326 -1.73 18.93 0.70
CA LYS A 326 -1.74 20.24 1.37
C LYS A 326 -3.15 20.75 1.68
N ALA A 327 -4.12 20.49 0.80
CA ALA A 327 -5.51 20.86 1.03
C ALA A 327 -6.14 20.01 2.16
N VAL A 328 -5.86 18.71 2.20
CA VAL A 328 -6.26 17.78 3.26
C VAL A 328 -5.67 18.21 4.60
N GLU A 329 -4.35 18.45 4.68
CA GLU A 329 -3.71 18.93 5.90
C GLU A 329 -4.26 20.28 6.37
N LYS A 330 -4.52 21.21 5.44
CA LYS A 330 -5.11 22.50 5.78
C LYS A 330 -6.52 22.35 6.34
N LYS A 331 -7.30 21.38 5.84
CA LYS A 331 -8.69 21.16 6.24
C LYS A 331 -8.79 20.39 7.56
N TYR A 332 -7.93 19.40 7.78
CA TYR A 332 -8.07 18.45 8.88
C TYR A 332 -6.94 18.49 9.92
N GLY A 333 -5.81 19.14 9.61
CA GLY A 333 -4.63 19.21 10.47
C GLY A 333 -3.45 18.39 9.92
N ALA A 334 -2.26 18.64 10.48
CA ALA A 334 -1.03 17.94 10.11
C ALA A 334 -0.80 16.72 11.03
N TYR A 335 -0.14 15.71 10.49
CA TYR A 335 0.18 14.49 11.22
C TYR A 335 1.39 14.66 12.14
N ASN A 336 1.30 14.14 13.37
CA ASN A 336 2.44 14.12 14.30
C ASN A 336 3.22 12.80 14.17
N ARG A 337 4.01 12.67 13.11
CA ARG A 337 4.84 11.47 12.87
C ARG A 337 5.76 11.12 14.05
N PRO A 338 6.45 12.07 14.70
CA PRO A 338 7.30 11.74 15.84
C PRO A 338 6.58 11.05 16.99
N LEU A 339 5.30 11.37 17.23
CA LEU A 339 4.48 10.72 18.26
C LEU A 339 4.06 9.32 17.82
N GLU A 340 3.71 9.12 16.56
CA GLU A 340 3.30 7.80 16.10
C GLU A 340 4.44 6.80 16.10
N VAL A 341 5.61 7.17 15.57
CA VAL A 341 6.79 6.29 15.58
C VAL A 341 7.10 5.81 17.00
N HIS A 342 6.87 6.66 18.00
CA HIS A 342 6.98 6.29 19.41
C HIS A 342 5.91 5.27 19.85
N ARG A 343 4.64 5.45 19.45
CA ARG A 343 3.56 4.49 19.73
C ARG A 343 3.81 3.14 19.07
N GLU A 344 4.13 3.13 17.78
CA GLU A 344 4.49 1.93 17.03
C GLU A 344 5.66 1.20 17.70
N SER A 345 6.70 1.93 18.12
CA SER A 345 7.84 1.34 18.85
C SER A 345 7.40 0.70 20.17
N LEU A 346 6.50 1.34 20.93
CA LEU A 346 5.98 0.78 22.18
C LEU A 346 5.10 -0.45 21.93
N GLU A 347 4.29 -0.45 20.87
CA GLU A 347 3.47 -1.58 20.45
C GLU A 347 4.33 -2.76 20.03
N ARG A 348 5.39 -2.52 19.23
CA ARG A 348 6.40 -3.53 18.91
C ARG A 348 7.01 -4.12 20.18
N ILE A 349 7.45 -3.29 21.14
CA ILE A 349 7.98 -3.77 22.42
C ILE A 349 6.95 -4.62 23.20
N ARG A 350 5.64 -4.31 23.09
CA ARG A 350 4.54 -5.08 23.68
C ARG A 350 4.22 -6.38 22.93
N SER A 351 4.52 -6.45 21.63
CA SER A 351 4.29 -7.64 20.83
C SER A 351 5.49 -8.57 20.76
N ILE A 352 6.69 -8.16 21.25
CA ILE A 352 7.87 -9.04 21.36
C ILE A 352 7.46 -10.36 22.02
N ARG A 353 7.34 -11.39 21.20
CA ARG A 353 7.38 -12.79 21.62
C ARG A 353 8.86 -13.14 21.73
N LEU A 354 9.25 -13.86 22.78
CA LEU A 354 10.60 -14.42 22.84
C LEU A 354 10.71 -15.47 21.72
N CYS A 355 11.16 -15.04 20.55
CA CYS A 355 11.44 -15.92 19.43
C CYS A 355 12.52 -16.94 19.82
N SER A 356 12.53 -18.05 19.09
CA SER A 356 13.59 -19.05 19.20
C SER A 356 14.96 -18.37 19.11
N LYS A 357 15.87 -18.67 20.04
CA LYS A 357 17.27 -18.19 20.00
C LYS A 357 18.08 -18.89 18.89
N GLU A 358 17.45 -19.72 18.09
CA GLU A 358 18.11 -20.46 17.02
C GLU A 358 18.35 -19.53 15.83
N THR A 359 19.63 -19.25 15.62
CA THR A 359 20.14 -18.55 14.46
C THR A 359 20.44 -19.56 13.36
N VAL A 360 19.92 -19.32 12.16
CA VAL A 360 20.14 -20.15 10.97
C VAL A 360 20.81 -19.34 9.88
N GLU A 361 21.74 -19.95 9.14
CA GLU A 361 22.38 -19.31 7.99
C GLU A 361 21.51 -19.47 6.74
N GLU A 362 21.35 -18.42 5.94
CA GLU A 362 20.69 -18.54 4.63
C GLU A 362 21.40 -19.58 3.76
N PRO A 363 20.68 -20.52 3.13
CA PRO A 363 21.28 -21.40 2.16
C PRO A 363 21.45 -20.66 0.83
N ILE A 364 22.53 -20.96 0.09
CA ILE A 364 22.76 -20.35 -1.23
C ILE A 364 21.71 -20.86 -2.24
N GLN A 365 21.51 -22.17 -2.31
CA GLN A 365 20.47 -22.82 -3.12
C GLN A 365 20.36 -24.31 -2.74
N SER A 366 19.38 -24.66 -1.90
CA SER A 366 19.07 -26.05 -1.57
C SER A 366 17.61 -26.42 -1.83
N ALA A 367 16.71 -25.44 -1.82
CA ALA A 367 15.26 -25.59 -1.95
C ALA A 367 14.64 -24.32 -2.56
N PRO A 368 13.41 -24.39 -3.11
CA PRO A 368 12.63 -23.21 -3.49
C PRO A 368 12.52 -22.21 -2.34
N PHE A 369 12.52 -20.90 -2.66
CA PHE A 369 12.57 -19.86 -1.64
C PHE A 369 11.38 -19.94 -0.65
N HIS A 370 10.18 -20.29 -1.14
CA HIS A 370 8.99 -20.43 -0.29
C HIS A 370 9.09 -21.55 0.75
N GLU A 371 9.76 -22.66 0.44
CA GLU A 371 9.98 -23.75 1.40
C GLU A 371 10.94 -23.33 2.50
N TRP A 372 11.98 -22.55 2.14
CA TRP A 372 12.88 -21.96 3.13
C TRP A 372 12.16 -21.01 4.07
N VAL A 373 11.39 -20.06 3.53
CA VAL A 373 10.62 -19.09 4.32
C VAL A 373 9.66 -19.80 5.27
N LYS A 374 8.95 -20.83 4.80
CA LYS A 374 8.06 -21.69 5.61
C LYS A 374 8.80 -22.38 6.78
N SER A 375 10.08 -22.72 6.59
CA SER A 375 10.89 -23.42 7.62
C SER A 375 11.40 -22.52 8.76
N LEU A 376 11.31 -21.18 8.61
CA LEU A 376 11.90 -20.24 9.55
C LEU A 376 11.20 -20.22 10.91
N ASN A 377 9.87 -20.37 10.98
CA ASN A 377 9.12 -20.44 12.23
C ASN A 377 9.55 -19.42 13.32
N GLY A 378 9.79 -18.16 12.92
CA GLY A 378 10.24 -17.09 13.82
C GLY A 378 11.70 -17.15 14.27
N ARG A 379 12.57 -17.90 13.58
CA ARG A 379 14.04 -17.94 13.80
C ARG A 379 14.73 -16.65 13.38
N THR A 380 15.98 -16.49 13.82
CA THR A 380 16.87 -15.43 13.33
C THR A 380 17.66 -15.92 12.12
N VAL A 381 17.66 -15.15 11.04
CA VAL A 381 18.33 -15.46 9.79
C VAL A 381 19.65 -14.68 9.69
N LEU A 382 20.78 -15.37 9.52
CA LEU A 382 22.04 -14.74 9.10
C LEU A 382 22.01 -14.58 7.58
N LEU A 383 21.94 -13.34 7.15
CA LEU A 383 21.78 -12.98 5.76
C LEU A 383 23.11 -13.12 5.00
N ARG A 384 23.01 -13.57 3.75
CA ARG A 384 24.12 -13.66 2.80
C ARG A 384 23.88 -12.79 1.58
N GLY A 385 24.92 -12.23 0.98
CA GLY A 385 24.75 -11.39 -0.22
C GLY A 385 24.15 -12.13 -1.44
N ASP A 386 24.36 -13.44 -1.54
CA ASP A 386 24.20 -14.21 -2.79
C ASP A 386 23.08 -15.29 -2.78
N ALA A 387 22.26 -15.35 -1.73
CA ALA A 387 21.29 -16.43 -1.56
C ALA A 387 20.07 -16.37 -2.53
N PHE A 388 19.59 -17.55 -2.95
CA PHE A 388 18.37 -17.76 -3.75
C PHE A 388 18.31 -17.04 -5.11
N SER A 389 19.41 -16.45 -5.60
CA SER A 389 19.41 -15.61 -6.80
C SER A 389 18.36 -14.49 -6.77
N LYS A 390 18.05 -14.00 -5.57
CA LYS A 390 17.00 -13.02 -5.30
C LYS A 390 17.59 -11.82 -4.56
N PRO A 391 17.22 -10.57 -4.90
CA PRO A 391 17.72 -9.38 -4.21
C PRO A 391 17.49 -9.47 -2.71
N LEU A 392 18.47 -9.00 -1.93
CA LEU A 392 18.49 -9.08 -0.47
C LEU A 392 17.24 -8.45 0.14
N ILE A 393 16.86 -7.25 -0.33
CA ILE A 393 15.69 -6.52 0.18
C ILE A 393 14.38 -7.31 0.00
N GLN A 394 14.23 -7.99 -1.14
CA GLN A 394 13.06 -8.82 -1.42
C GLN A 394 12.99 -10.04 -0.50
N ARG A 395 14.13 -10.59 -0.06
CA ARG A 395 14.15 -11.68 0.92
C ARG A 395 13.81 -11.17 2.31
N MET A 396 14.35 -10.00 2.68
CA MET A 396 14.05 -9.35 3.96
C MET A 396 12.55 -9.08 4.15
N TRP A 397 11.84 -8.65 3.10
CA TRP A 397 10.39 -8.45 3.17
C TRP A 397 9.61 -9.73 3.50
N ALA A 398 10.00 -10.87 2.94
CA ALA A 398 9.39 -12.16 3.26
C ALA A 398 9.69 -12.60 4.69
N TYR A 399 10.92 -12.39 5.16
CA TYR A 399 11.32 -12.75 6.52
C TYR A 399 10.58 -11.91 7.57
N GLN A 400 10.47 -10.60 7.35
CA GLN A 400 9.72 -9.73 8.24
C GLN A 400 8.22 -10.09 8.27
N ALA A 401 7.62 -10.44 7.12
CA ALA A 401 6.22 -10.86 7.01
C ALA A 401 5.89 -12.02 7.96
N VAL A 402 6.79 -13.01 8.04
CA VAL A 402 6.61 -14.24 8.83
C VAL A 402 7.18 -14.11 10.25
N GLY A 403 7.57 -12.90 10.65
CA GLY A 403 8.09 -12.59 11.97
C GLY A 403 9.51 -13.10 12.26
N ALA A 404 10.31 -13.38 11.23
CA ALA A 404 11.72 -13.72 11.39
C ALA A 404 12.57 -12.46 11.64
N SER A 405 13.54 -12.59 12.55
CA SER A 405 14.58 -11.58 12.75
C SER A 405 15.73 -11.82 11.77
N MET A 406 16.48 -10.78 11.45
CA MET A 406 17.53 -10.83 10.44
C MET A 406 18.80 -10.18 10.98
N VAL A 407 19.95 -10.75 10.65
CA VAL A 407 21.27 -10.17 10.94
C VAL A 407 22.04 -10.09 9.64
N LEU A 408 22.48 -8.89 9.28
CA LEU A 408 23.38 -8.66 8.16
C LEU A 408 24.75 -8.23 8.70
N GLY A 409 25.76 -9.07 8.51
CA GLY A 409 27.13 -8.78 8.90
C GLY A 409 27.74 -7.65 8.08
N ASP A 410 28.71 -6.92 8.66
CA ASP A 410 29.42 -5.83 7.98
C ASP A 410 30.07 -6.31 6.67
N SER A 411 30.69 -7.50 6.67
CA SER A 411 31.32 -8.08 5.47
C SER A 411 30.33 -8.39 4.36
N GLU A 412 29.18 -8.94 4.71
CA GLU A 412 28.11 -9.29 3.78
C GLU A 412 27.46 -8.03 3.22
N PHE A 413 27.27 -7.00 4.05
CA PHE A 413 26.81 -5.70 3.61
C PHE A 413 27.81 -5.01 2.68
N GLU A 414 29.12 -5.11 2.95
CA GLU A 414 30.15 -4.54 2.07
C GLU A 414 30.28 -5.28 0.73
N ALA A 415 29.93 -6.56 0.69
CA ALA A 415 30.02 -7.40 -0.51
C ALA A 415 28.88 -7.18 -1.52
N ILE A 416 27.73 -6.65 -1.09
CA ILE A 416 26.60 -6.36 -1.97
C ILE A 416 26.80 -5.06 -2.79
N GLY A 417 26.01 -4.89 -3.85
CA GLY A 417 26.12 -3.74 -4.75
C GLY A 417 25.77 -2.40 -4.09
N ALA A 418 26.38 -1.30 -4.55
CA ALA A 418 26.18 0.03 -3.94
C ALA A 418 24.71 0.51 -3.92
N HIS A 419 23.93 0.16 -4.95
CA HIS A 419 22.50 0.46 -4.98
C HIS A 419 21.74 -0.32 -3.88
N GLU A 420 22.02 -1.61 -3.73
CA GLU A 420 21.39 -2.45 -2.71
C GLU A 420 21.80 -2.02 -1.29
N GLN A 421 23.06 -1.62 -1.09
CA GLN A 421 23.52 -1.00 0.16
C GLN A 421 22.69 0.24 0.50
N ARG A 422 22.48 1.14 -0.48
CA ARG A 422 21.70 2.37 -0.32
C ARG A 422 20.23 2.08 0.04
N VAL A 423 19.62 1.05 -0.54
CA VAL A 423 18.24 0.61 -0.24
C VAL A 423 18.15 0.03 1.18
N VAL A 424 19.08 -0.85 1.57
CA VAL A 424 19.13 -1.43 2.92
C VAL A 424 19.31 -0.34 3.98
N VAL A 425 20.22 0.62 3.75
CA VAL A 425 20.44 1.74 4.69
C VAL A 425 19.17 2.58 4.83
N GLU A 426 18.50 2.90 3.73
CA GLU A 426 17.27 3.69 3.77
C GLU A 426 16.18 3.04 4.61
N HIS A 427 15.80 1.81 4.27
CA HIS A 427 14.77 1.10 5.00
C HIS A 427 15.15 0.79 6.46
N LEU A 428 16.45 0.70 6.76
CA LEU A 428 16.92 0.59 8.15
C LEU A 428 16.73 1.90 8.92
N VAL A 429 17.13 3.05 8.36
CA VAL A 429 17.08 4.34 9.08
C VAL A 429 15.67 4.94 9.12
N TYR A 430 14.78 4.55 8.20
CA TYR A 430 13.35 4.81 8.28
C TYR A 430 12.57 3.77 9.11
N ASP A 431 13.25 2.79 9.72
CA ASP A 431 12.65 1.77 10.59
C ASP A 431 11.63 0.84 9.88
N ASP A 432 11.67 0.77 8.54
CA ASP A 432 10.87 -0.17 7.73
C ASP A 432 11.34 -1.62 7.93
N LEU A 433 12.65 -1.80 8.10
CA LEU A 433 13.30 -3.09 8.41
C LEU A 433 13.54 -3.24 9.92
N PHE A 434 12.49 -3.07 10.73
CA PHE A 434 12.59 -3.10 12.19
C PHE A 434 13.08 -4.44 12.77
N SER A 435 13.04 -5.53 12.00
CA SER A 435 13.57 -6.84 12.42
C SER A 435 15.00 -7.11 11.94
N LEU A 436 15.64 -6.15 11.25
CA LEU A 436 17.03 -6.23 10.80
C LEU A 436 18.00 -5.67 11.85
N GLU A 437 19.02 -6.45 12.16
CA GLU A 437 20.23 -6.01 12.85
C GLU A 437 21.36 -5.81 11.83
N LEU A 438 21.78 -4.56 11.67
CA LEU A 438 23.00 -4.16 10.95
C LEU A 438 23.80 -3.24 11.87
N SER A 439 25.12 -3.41 11.90
CA SER A 439 25.94 -2.60 12.79
C SER A 439 25.91 -1.11 12.38
N PRO A 440 25.89 -0.18 13.35
CA PRO A 440 26.04 1.25 13.07
C PRO A 440 27.34 1.58 12.32
N HIS A 441 28.39 0.79 12.56
CA HIS A 441 29.67 0.94 11.90
C HIS A 441 29.55 0.76 10.38
N ALA A 442 28.81 -0.26 9.92
CA ALA A 442 28.57 -0.50 8.50
C ALA A 442 27.85 0.69 7.82
N VAL A 443 26.85 1.27 8.49
CA VAL A 443 26.11 2.44 7.97
C VAL A 443 27.02 3.67 7.89
N TRP A 444 27.79 3.96 8.94
CA TRP A 444 28.73 5.09 8.92
C TRP A 444 29.86 4.91 7.89
N ALA A 445 30.39 3.69 7.74
CA ALA A 445 31.36 3.36 6.71
C ALA A 445 30.77 3.52 5.29
N TRP A 446 29.50 3.18 5.09
CA TRP A 446 28.79 3.46 3.85
C TRP A 446 28.66 4.96 3.58
N CYS A 447 28.29 5.77 4.59
CA CYS A 447 28.23 7.22 4.44
C CYS A 447 29.57 7.81 3.99
N ASP A 448 30.67 7.34 4.57
CA ASP A 448 32.03 7.80 4.24
C ASP A 448 32.45 7.42 2.81
N ARG A 449 32.01 6.25 2.32
CA ARG A 449 32.25 5.80 0.93
C ARG A 449 31.33 6.49 -0.08
N GLN A 450 30.15 6.95 0.34
CA GLN A 450 29.12 7.57 -0.51
C GLN A 450 28.78 9.00 -0.05
N PRO A 451 29.75 9.93 0.05
CA PRO A 451 29.52 11.25 0.65
C PRO A 451 28.60 12.16 -0.20
N THR A 452 28.41 11.84 -1.48
CA THR A 452 27.54 12.61 -2.40
C THR A 452 26.11 12.08 -2.44
N ASP A 453 25.83 10.92 -1.84
CA ASP A 453 24.47 10.40 -1.78
C ASP A 453 23.60 11.29 -0.87
N PRO A 454 22.37 11.67 -1.29
CA PRO A 454 21.51 12.54 -0.50
C PRO A 454 21.20 12.03 0.91
N LEU A 455 21.06 10.71 1.10
CA LEU A 455 20.81 10.11 2.42
C LEU A 455 22.07 10.11 3.28
N SER A 456 23.22 9.76 2.69
CA SER A 456 24.52 9.84 3.38
C SER A 456 24.78 11.25 3.90
N LYS A 457 24.52 12.26 3.06
CA LYS A 457 24.65 13.67 3.43
C LYS A 457 23.70 14.05 4.56
N LEU A 458 22.42 13.66 4.48
CA LEU A 458 21.43 13.91 5.53
C LEU A 458 21.85 13.32 6.89
N LEU A 459 22.35 12.08 6.90
CA LEU A 459 22.85 11.41 8.10
C LEU A 459 24.08 12.10 8.68
N THR A 460 25.06 12.44 7.83
CA THR A 460 26.32 13.06 8.24
C THR A 460 26.13 14.49 8.74
N ASP A 461 25.35 15.30 8.02
CA ASP A 461 25.00 16.66 8.41
C ASP A 461 24.16 16.63 9.71
N GLY A 462 23.16 15.75 9.77
CA GLY A 462 22.32 15.56 10.96
C GLY A 462 23.13 15.18 12.21
N MET A 463 24.08 14.25 12.09
CA MET A 463 24.96 13.88 13.20
C MET A 463 25.84 15.06 13.64
N SER A 464 26.42 15.80 12.70
CA SER A 464 27.24 16.98 13.01
C SER A 464 26.44 18.03 13.79
N ARG A 465 25.16 18.20 13.46
CA ARG A 465 24.25 19.12 14.17
C ARG A 465 23.86 18.62 15.57
N LEU A 466 23.66 17.32 15.72
CA LEU A 466 23.43 16.68 17.01
C LEU A 466 24.62 16.83 17.96
N GLU A 467 25.85 16.74 17.46
CA GLU A 467 27.08 16.94 18.24
C GLU A 467 27.21 18.38 18.77
N VAL A 468 26.73 19.36 18.01
CA VAL A 468 26.63 20.78 18.43
C VAL A 468 25.41 21.01 19.34
N GLY A 469 24.47 20.07 19.40
CA GLY A 469 23.31 20.12 20.28
C GLY A 469 22.18 21.04 19.79
N SER A 470 22.09 21.32 18.49
CA SER A 470 21.07 22.19 17.89
C SER A 470 20.67 21.72 16.49
N LEU A 471 19.37 21.54 16.24
CA LEU A 471 18.80 21.15 14.95
C LEU A 471 17.96 22.28 14.29
N SER A 472 18.03 23.50 14.82
CA SER A 472 17.18 24.61 14.37
C SER A 472 17.33 24.89 12.87
N GLY A 473 16.24 24.71 12.11
CA GLY A 473 16.19 24.96 10.67
C GLY A 473 16.79 23.86 9.80
N GLU A 474 17.19 22.75 10.40
CA GLU A 474 17.79 21.61 9.71
C GLU A 474 16.72 20.61 9.28
N LEU A 475 16.95 19.97 8.12
CA LEU A 475 16.00 19.02 7.54
C LEU A 475 15.77 17.80 8.45
N ILE A 476 16.79 17.38 9.20
CA ILE A 476 16.70 16.29 10.17
C ILE A 476 15.72 16.56 11.33
N ALA A 477 15.37 17.83 11.58
CA ALA A 477 14.37 18.21 12.58
C ALA A 477 12.93 18.12 12.07
N ALA A 478 12.73 17.90 10.77
CA ALA A 478 11.39 17.81 10.19
C ALA A 478 10.67 16.54 10.66
N ASP A 479 9.36 16.64 10.86
CA ASP A 479 8.54 15.54 11.38
C ASP A 479 8.61 14.27 10.51
N HIS A 480 8.74 14.41 9.18
CA HIS A 480 8.87 13.29 8.26
C HIS A 480 10.22 12.56 8.33
N ASN A 481 11.19 13.06 9.11
CA ASN A 481 12.49 12.45 9.36
C ASN A 481 12.63 11.93 10.80
N ALA A 482 11.51 11.70 11.49
CA ALA A 482 11.49 11.30 12.90
C ALA A 482 12.31 10.02 13.17
N GLU A 483 12.23 9.05 12.27
CA GLU A 483 12.91 7.75 12.31
C GLU A 483 14.41 7.94 12.16
N ILE A 484 14.85 8.75 11.20
CA ILE A 484 16.26 9.07 10.97
C ILE A 484 16.85 9.74 12.21
N LEU A 485 16.16 10.73 12.78
CA LEU A 485 16.60 11.39 14.01
C LEU A 485 16.74 10.39 15.18
N ARG A 486 15.79 9.46 15.31
CA ARG A 486 15.84 8.41 16.33
C ARG A 486 17.01 7.46 16.10
N TRP A 487 17.27 7.08 14.85
CA TRP A 487 18.41 6.25 14.49
C TRP A 487 19.73 6.93 14.87
N LEU A 488 19.91 8.21 14.52
CA LEU A 488 21.12 8.99 14.86
C LEU A 488 21.36 9.08 16.38
N LEU A 489 20.30 9.31 17.16
CA LEU A 489 20.40 9.39 18.62
C LEU A 489 20.75 8.04 19.27
N ARG A 490 20.31 6.92 18.68
CA ARG A 490 20.66 5.56 19.14
C ARG A 490 22.07 5.15 18.70
N ASN A 491 22.54 5.67 17.57
CA ASN A 491 23.73 5.20 16.86
C ASN A 491 24.73 6.33 16.57
N PRO A 492 25.21 7.06 17.59
CA PRO A 492 26.09 8.19 17.38
C PRO A 492 27.44 7.75 16.78
N ARG A 493 27.99 8.57 15.87
CA ARG A 493 29.26 8.30 15.19
C ARG A 493 30.48 8.33 16.12
N SER A 494 30.40 9.12 17.19
CA SER A 494 31.41 9.24 18.24
C SER A 494 30.74 9.14 19.63
N ALA A 495 31.49 8.89 20.70
CA ALA A 495 30.92 8.80 22.05
C ALA A 495 30.18 10.11 22.40
N GLN A 496 28.91 9.97 22.84
CA GLN A 496 27.87 10.99 23.11
C GLN A 496 28.26 12.48 23.06
N PRO A 497 27.43 13.36 22.47
CA PRO A 497 27.60 14.81 22.57
C PRO A 497 27.76 15.24 24.04
N ALA A 498 28.87 15.91 24.33
CA ALA A 498 29.16 16.43 25.66
C ALA A 498 28.26 17.66 25.94
N GLY A 499 27.01 17.45 26.35
CA GLY A 499 26.17 18.54 26.84
C GLY A 499 24.69 18.20 27.02
N VAL A 500 24.06 18.83 28.02
CA VAL A 500 22.59 18.91 28.12
C VAL A 500 22.12 19.84 26.99
N THR A 501 21.62 19.28 25.89
CA THR A 501 21.04 20.07 24.79
C THR A 501 19.78 20.82 25.24
N GLN A 502 19.65 22.06 24.80
CA GLN A 502 18.45 22.89 24.98
C GLN A 502 17.46 22.74 23.82
N ASP A 503 17.83 22.02 22.75
CA ASP A 503 16.97 21.83 21.59
C ASP A 503 15.74 20.99 21.98
N PRO A 504 14.51 21.51 21.77
CA PRO A 504 13.30 20.84 22.20
C PRO A 504 13.07 19.52 21.45
N VAL A 505 13.45 19.44 20.16
CA VAL A 505 13.25 18.26 19.32
C VAL A 505 14.16 17.14 19.81
N ILE A 506 15.45 17.43 20.03
CA ILE A 506 16.41 16.45 20.57
C ILE A 506 15.94 15.95 21.94
N ARG A 507 15.53 16.86 22.83
CA ARG A 507 15.13 16.53 24.20
C ARG A 507 13.89 15.62 24.23
N VAL A 508 12.85 15.97 23.48
CA VAL A 508 11.60 15.18 23.43
C VAL A 508 11.86 13.79 22.85
N THR A 509 12.60 13.71 21.74
CA THR A 509 12.94 12.42 21.13
C THR A 509 13.78 11.55 22.06
N SER A 510 14.78 12.12 22.74
CA SER A 510 15.60 11.41 23.72
C SER A 510 14.79 10.87 24.91
N GLN A 511 13.81 11.64 25.41
CA GLN A 511 12.93 11.20 26.49
C GLN A 511 12.03 10.02 26.07
N ARG A 512 11.53 10.02 24.82
CA ARG A 512 10.77 8.92 24.23
C ARG A 512 11.63 7.66 24.13
N LEU A 513 12.84 7.78 23.58
CA LEU A 513 13.82 6.70 23.47
C LEU A 513 14.17 6.09 24.85
N ALA A 514 14.42 6.92 25.86
CA ALA A 514 14.69 6.46 27.22
C ALA A 514 13.49 5.71 27.84
N THR A 515 12.27 6.06 27.47
CA THR A 515 11.04 5.39 27.93
C THR A 515 10.88 4.02 27.26
N GLU A 516 11.09 3.95 25.95
CA GLU A 516 11.11 2.70 25.19
C GLU A 516 12.17 1.73 25.74
N GLN A 517 13.40 2.20 25.98
CA GLN A 517 14.49 1.38 26.52
C GLN A 517 14.14 0.82 27.90
N ARG A 518 13.57 1.63 28.80
CA ARG A 518 13.11 1.17 30.12
C ARG A 518 12.05 0.07 29.99
N MET A 519 11.10 0.23 29.07
CA MET A 519 10.05 -0.76 28.84
C MET A 519 10.61 -2.06 28.25
N HIS A 520 11.51 -1.97 27.27
CA HIS A 520 12.18 -3.12 26.68
C HIS A 520 12.98 -3.92 27.73
N LEU A 521 13.74 -3.23 28.58
CA LEU A 521 14.48 -3.86 29.69
C LEU A 521 13.54 -4.50 30.73
N ALA A 522 12.40 -3.88 31.01
CA ALA A 522 11.42 -4.46 31.93
C ALA A 522 10.88 -5.79 31.40
N ARG A 523 10.50 -5.85 30.11
CA ARG A 523 9.94 -7.08 29.52
C ARG A 523 10.95 -8.20 29.40
N THR A 524 12.17 -7.88 28.97
CA THR A 524 13.24 -8.88 28.84
C THR A 524 13.69 -9.43 30.19
N ARG A 525 13.57 -8.66 31.29
CA ARG A 525 13.88 -9.14 32.67
C ARG A 525 12.77 -9.95 33.33
N THR A 526 11.49 -9.68 33.06
CA THR A 526 10.38 -10.45 33.64
C THR A 526 10.23 -11.87 33.07
N HIS A 527 10.96 -12.18 31.99
CA HIS A 527 10.91 -13.47 31.31
C HIS A 527 12.27 -14.19 31.26
N ALA A 528 13.30 -13.65 31.91
CA ALA A 528 14.58 -14.31 32.17
C ALA A 528 14.60 -14.83 33.62
#